data_AF-A0A218QKP2-F1
#
_entry.id   AF-A0A218QKP2-F1
#
_cell.length_a   1.000
_cell.length_b   1.000
_cell.length_c   1.000
_cell.angle_alpha   90.00
_cell.angle_beta   90.00
_cell.angle_gamma   90.00
#
_symmetry.space_group_name_H-M   'P 1'
#
loop_
_entity.id
_entity.type
_entity.pdbx_description
1 polymer ?
#
loop_
_entity_poly.entity_id
_entity_poly.type
_entity_poly.pdbx_seq_one_letter_code
_entity_poly.pdbx_strand_id
1 'polypeptide(L)'
;MALFVKGSQGAKGDTGTTGAQGIQGVKGDKGDKGDTGAQGIQGLKGDKGDSAPLDHQHAIAQVEGLQIALNAKAAIDHTHPPETWLDIPLASSWSNYGTGYVSAQCRNLVGSLIEVRGTIKKSTTVVVNEVVATLPVGYRPSATMYFITWASNGYSRLQIDSNGSVKLISGNNIGLGLNFIFGLN
;
A
#
# COMPACT_ATOMS: atom_id res chain seq x y z
N MET A 1 37.01 135.08 9.58
CA MET A 1 36.78 133.85 10.37
C MET A 1 35.49 133.20 9.89
N ALA A 2 35.59 132.01 9.32
CA ALA A 2 34.49 131.03 9.24
C ALA A 2 35.15 129.66 9.05
N LEU A 3 35.19 128.88 10.14
CA LEU A 3 35.59 127.49 10.17
C LEU A 3 34.45 126.65 9.57
N PHE A 4 34.77 125.75 8.64
CA PHE A 4 33.98 124.54 8.46
C PHE A 4 34.95 123.35 8.39
N VAL A 5 34.85 122.52 9.43
CA VAL A 5 35.65 121.31 9.67
C VAL A 5 34.89 120.11 9.12
N LYS A 6 35.56 119.40 8.20
CA LYS A 6 35.62 117.95 7.95
C LYS A 6 34.35 117.10 8.04
N GLY A 7 34.12 116.33 6.97
CA GLY A 7 33.75 114.92 7.09
C GLY A 7 34.80 114.07 6.36
N SER A 8 35.57 113.24 7.08
CA SER A 8 36.38 112.20 6.45
C SER A 8 35.47 111.14 5.84
N GLN A 9 35.81 110.66 4.64
CA GLN A 9 35.13 109.54 4.00
C GLN A 9 35.02 108.37 4.98
N GLY A 10 33.79 107.84 5.16
CA GLY A 10 33.56 106.65 5.97
C GLY A 10 34.35 105.46 5.44
N ALA A 11 34.88 104.64 6.34
CA ALA A 11 35.56 103.40 5.96
C ALA A 11 34.60 102.52 5.15
N LYS A 12 35.12 101.85 4.11
CA LYS A 12 34.37 100.83 3.37
C LYS A 12 33.96 99.73 4.36
N GLY A 13 32.69 99.36 4.37
CA GLY A 13 32.20 98.27 5.22
C GLY A 13 32.90 96.95 4.88
N ASP A 14 33.16 96.14 5.90
CA ASP A 14 33.81 94.84 5.75
C ASP A 14 32.98 93.91 4.84
N THR A 15 33.67 93.14 4.01
CA THR A 15 33.03 92.08 3.21
C THR A 15 32.46 91.01 4.14
N GLY A 16 31.19 90.65 3.96
CA GLY A 16 30.52 89.62 4.77
C GLY A 16 31.27 88.28 4.72
N THR A 17 31.30 87.58 5.85
CA THR A 17 31.95 86.27 5.98
C THR A 17 31.25 85.23 5.10
N THR A 18 32.02 84.41 4.40
CA THR A 18 31.49 83.23 3.68
C THR A 18 30.75 82.31 4.65
N GLY A 19 29.53 81.88 4.28
CA GLY A 19 28.69 81.01 5.11
C GLY A 19 29.38 79.69 5.47
N ALA A 20 29.07 79.15 6.65
CA ALA A 20 29.63 77.88 7.10
C ALA A 20 29.27 76.73 6.15
N GLN A 21 30.22 75.83 5.91
CA GLN A 21 29.99 74.63 5.11
C GLN A 21 28.96 73.72 5.80
N GLY A 22 27.99 73.19 5.03
CA GLY A 22 26.93 72.33 5.55
C GLY A 22 27.47 71.05 6.19
N ILE A 23 26.82 70.59 7.27
CA ILE A 23 27.20 69.36 7.97
C ILE A 23 27.00 68.13 7.06
N GLN A 24 27.93 67.19 7.12
CA GLN A 24 27.83 65.93 6.38
C GLN A 24 26.71 65.05 6.98
N GLY A 25 25.88 64.45 6.12
CA GLY A 25 24.76 63.60 6.54
C GLY A 25 25.22 62.36 7.32
N VAL A 26 24.43 61.98 8.32
CA VAL A 26 24.70 60.80 9.15
C VAL A 26 24.60 59.51 8.33
N LYS A 27 25.51 58.57 8.59
CA LYS A 27 25.51 57.24 7.96
C LYS A 27 24.31 56.44 8.49
N GLY A 28 23.54 55.83 7.58
CA GLY A 28 22.37 55.02 7.94
C GLY A 28 22.74 53.78 8.76
N ASP A 29 21.81 53.36 9.63
CA ASP A 29 21.99 52.21 10.52
C ASP A 29 22.13 50.89 9.76
N LYS A 30 22.83 49.94 10.37
CA LYS A 30 23.00 48.59 9.84
C LYS A 30 21.69 47.82 10.03
N GLY A 31 21.17 47.20 8.98
CA GLY A 31 19.94 46.40 9.05
C GLY A 31 20.04 45.21 10.01
N ASP A 32 18.90 44.82 10.57
CA ASP A 32 18.79 43.76 11.57
C ASP A 32 19.23 42.38 11.05
N LYS A 33 19.72 41.55 11.96
CA LYS A 33 20.10 40.16 11.68
C LYS A 33 18.82 39.33 11.47
N GLY A 34 18.75 38.59 10.36
CA GLY A 34 17.60 37.72 10.07
C GLY A 34 17.41 36.59 11.10
N ASP A 35 16.16 36.15 11.25
CA ASP A 35 15.75 35.13 12.23
C ASP A 35 16.39 33.77 11.95
N THR A 36 16.68 33.03 13.03
CA THR A 36 17.16 31.65 12.96
C THR A 36 16.03 30.74 12.50
N GLY A 37 16.30 29.86 11.52
CA GLY A 37 15.31 28.92 10.97
C GLY A 37 14.73 27.95 12.00
N ALA A 38 13.51 27.49 11.75
CA ALA A 38 12.79 26.59 12.64
C ALA A 38 13.52 25.25 12.85
N GLN A 39 13.43 24.72 14.08
CA GLN A 39 13.97 23.42 14.44
C GLN A 39 13.20 22.29 13.71
N GLY A 40 13.91 21.28 13.21
CA GLY A 40 13.29 20.15 12.49
C GLY A 40 12.35 19.31 13.38
N ILE A 41 11.36 18.66 12.76
CA ILE A 41 10.41 17.79 13.46
C ILE A 41 11.10 16.57 14.07
N GLN A 42 10.70 16.21 15.29
CA GLN A 42 11.21 15.01 15.96
C GLN A 42 10.66 13.75 15.29
N GLY A 43 11.51 12.74 15.07
CA GLY A 43 11.11 11.46 14.49
C GLY A 43 10.08 10.71 15.36
N LEU A 44 9.19 9.97 14.72
CA LEU A 44 8.16 9.16 15.39
C LEU A 44 8.82 8.08 16.27
N LYS A 45 8.28 7.89 17.47
CA LYS A 45 8.69 6.83 18.40
C LYS A 45 8.31 5.48 17.82
N GLY A 46 9.25 4.53 17.76
CA GLY A 46 8.95 3.16 17.34
C GLY A 46 7.96 2.47 18.28
N ASP A 47 7.09 1.64 17.70
CA ASP A 47 6.07 0.89 18.45
C ASP A 47 6.72 -0.05 19.48
N LYS A 48 6.12 -0.09 20.68
CA LYS A 48 6.55 -0.98 21.76
C LYS A 48 6.22 -2.42 21.35
N GLY A 49 7.21 -3.31 21.32
CA GLY A 49 6.97 -4.74 21.12
C GLY A 49 6.10 -5.30 22.24
N ASP A 50 4.92 -5.84 21.89
CA ASP A 50 4.01 -6.48 22.83
C ASP A 50 4.70 -7.68 23.49
N SER A 51 4.87 -7.59 24.79
CA SER A 51 5.47 -8.65 25.61
C SER A 51 4.36 -9.63 26.00
N ALA A 52 4.06 -10.62 25.14
CA ALA A 52 3.26 -11.79 25.51
C ALA A 52 4.16 -12.86 26.18
N PRO A 53 3.63 -13.75 27.04
CA PRO A 53 4.44 -14.82 27.64
C PRO A 53 5.04 -15.70 26.54
N LEU A 54 6.36 -15.82 26.52
CA LEU A 54 7.13 -16.70 25.63
C LEU A 54 6.96 -18.16 26.09
N ASP A 55 5.76 -18.74 25.95
CA ASP A 55 5.69 -20.19 25.81
C ASP A 55 5.86 -20.57 24.33
N HIS A 56 6.37 -21.77 24.08
CA HIS A 56 6.68 -22.20 22.73
C HIS A 56 5.43 -22.28 21.84
N GLN A 57 4.24 -22.48 22.43
CA GLN A 57 2.99 -22.61 21.68
C GLN A 57 2.53 -21.27 21.11
N HIS A 58 2.62 -20.17 21.88
CA HIS A 58 2.30 -18.83 21.39
C HIS A 58 3.28 -18.38 20.30
N ALA A 59 4.57 -18.70 20.45
CA ALA A 59 5.57 -18.40 19.43
C ALA A 59 5.31 -19.18 18.12
N ILE A 60 4.95 -20.47 18.22
CA ILE A 60 4.58 -21.30 17.06
C ILE A 60 3.34 -20.74 16.38
N ALA A 61 2.27 -20.42 17.12
CA ALA A 61 1.06 -19.86 16.55
C ALA A 61 1.30 -18.51 15.84
N GLN A 62 2.21 -17.68 16.38
CA GLN A 62 2.60 -16.42 15.76
C GLN A 62 3.41 -16.64 14.47
N VAL A 63 4.35 -17.60 14.48
CA VAL A 63 5.11 -18.00 13.27
C VAL A 63 4.19 -18.60 12.21
N GLU A 64 3.23 -19.44 12.59
CA GLU A 64 2.21 -19.97 11.68
C GLU A 64 1.35 -18.85 11.07
N GLY A 65 0.92 -17.87 11.87
CA GLY A 65 0.19 -16.70 11.40
C GLY A 65 1.00 -15.84 10.42
N LEU A 66 2.29 -15.62 10.70
CA LEU A 66 3.21 -14.91 9.81
C LEU A 66 3.50 -15.70 8.53
N GLN A 67 3.61 -17.02 8.60
CA GLN A 67 3.80 -17.87 7.43
C GLN A 67 2.57 -17.85 6.53
N ILE A 68 1.37 -17.86 7.11
CA ILE A 68 0.10 -17.68 6.37
C ILE A 68 0.08 -16.30 5.69
N ALA A 69 0.48 -15.24 6.40
CA ALA A 69 0.54 -13.89 5.84
C ALA A 69 1.61 -13.74 4.74
N LEU A 70 2.77 -14.39 4.89
CA LEU A 70 3.83 -14.42 3.90
C LEU A 70 3.39 -15.19 2.64
N ASN A 71 2.75 -16.34 2.80
CA ASN A 71 2.19 -17.11 1.68
C ASN A 71 1.08 -16.31 0.96
N ALA A 72 0.24 -15.58 1.72
CA ALA A 72 -0.76 -14.68 1.17
C ALA A 72 -0.13 -13.52 0.40
N LYS A 73 0.99 -12.95 0.88
CA LYS A 73 1.70 -11.86 0.22
C LYS A 73 2.50 -12.31 -1.01
N ALA A 74 3.12 -13.49 -0.95
CA ALA A 74 3.74 -14.12 -2.10
C ALA A 74 2.71 -14.34 -3.23
N ALA A 75 1.47 -14.73 -2.89
CA ALA A 75 0.41 -14.84 -3.88
C ALA A 75 0.00 -13.50 -4.53
N ILE A 76 0.19 -12.36 -3.86
CA ILE A 76 -0.18 -11.02 -4.34
C ILE A 76 0.92 -10.39 -5.20
N ASP A 77 2.19 -10.76 -4.98
CA ASP A 77 3.29 -10.33 -5.82
C ASP A 77 3.35 -11.24 -7.07
N HIS A 78 2.96 -10.69 -8.23
CA HIS A 78 2.97 -11.36 -9.54
C HIS A 78 4.40 -11.73 -10.02
N THR A 79 5.38 -11.84 -9.12
CA THR A 79 6.77 -12.22 -9.36
C THR A 79 7.00 -13.74 -9.37
N HIS A 80 5.96 -14.55 -9.16
CA HIS A 80 6.04 -15.98 -9.46
C HIS A 80 6.14 -16.13 -10.98
N PRO A 81 7.14 -16.87 -11.53
CA PRO A 81 7.17 -17.13 -12.95
C PRO A 81 5.82 -17.76 -13.37
N PRO A 82 5.29 -17.45 -14.58
CA PRO A 82 3.94 -17.84 -15.05
C PRO A 82 3.60 -19.35 -15.09
N GLU A 83 4.34 -20.21 -14.36
CA GLU A 83 4.26 -21.65 -14.46
C GLU A 83 4.25 -22.41 -13.12
N THR A 84 4.49 -21.76 -11.98
CA THR A 84 4.49 -22.46 -10.68
C THR A 84 3.08 -22.68 -10.15
N TRP A 85 2.75 -23.95 -9.88
CA TRP A 85 1.48 -24.35 -9.32
C TRP A 85 1.48 -24.24 -7.79
N LEU A 86 0.42 -23.63 -7.25
CA LEU A 86 0.15 -23.56 -5.82
C LEU A 86 -1.05 -24.44 -5.47
N ASP A 87 -0.93 -25.25 -4.42
CA ASP A 87 -2.04 -26.08 -3.94
C ASP A 87 -3.19 -25.21 -3.39
N ILE A 88 -4.41 -25.61 -3.72
CA ILE A 88 -5.64 -25.00 -3.22
C ILE A 88 -6.10 -25.79 -1.98
N PRO A 89 -6.18 -25.16 -0.79
CA PRO A 89 -6.75 -25.79 0.39
C PRO A 89 -8.19 -26.27 0.16
N LEU A 90 -8.43 -27.55 0.42
CA LEU A 90 -9.76 -28.15 0.39
C LEU A 90 -10.44 -28.05 1.75
N ALA A 91 -11.77 -27.99 1.76
CA ALA A 91 -12.53 -28.17 3.00
C ALA A 91 -12.28 -29.58 3.56
N SER A 92 -12.35 -29.76 4.88
CA SER A 92 -11.95 -30.99 5.57
C SER A 92 -12.71 -32.26 5.14
N SER A 93 -13.93 -32.12 4.63
CA SER A 93 -14.72 -33.23 4.06
C SER A 93 -14.37 -33.57 2.60
N TRP A 94 -13.46 -32.83 1.98
CA TRP A 94 -13.05 -32.96 0.60
C TRP A 94 -11.61 -33.46 0.49
N SER A 95 -11.34 -34.19 -0.58
CA SER A 95 -10.03 -34.77 -0.86
C SER A 95 -9.70 -34.68 -2.34
N ASN A 96 -8.42 -34.63 -2.67
CA ASN A 96 -7.97 -34.76 -4.05
C ASN A 96 -8.31 -36.17 -4.57
N TYR A 97 -8.72 -36.26 -5.83
CA TYR A 97 -9.13 -37.52 -6.45
C TYR A 97 -8.82 -37.54 -7.93
N GLY A 98 -8.09 -38.54 -8.41
CA GLY A 98 -7.94 -38.77 -9.84
C GLY A 98 -6.55 -39.28 -10.21
N THR A 99 -6.41 -39.71 -11.45
CA THR A 99 -5.16 -40.26 -12.02
C THR A 99 -4.33 -39.20 -12.77
N GLY A 100 -4.84 -37.98 -12.96
CA GLY A 100 -4.20 -36.92 -13.75
C GLY A 100 -3.67 -35.71 -12.96
N TYR A 101 -4.13 -35.50 -11.73
CA TYR A 101 -3.67 -34.40 -10.86
C TYR A 101 -3.37 -34.93 -9.47
N VAL A 102 -2.23 -34.52 -8.90
CA VAL A 102 -1.83 -34.87 -7.53
C VAL A 102 -2.66 -34.09 -6.51
N SER A 103 -3.00 -32.84 -6.83
CA SER A 103 -3.78 -31.93 -6.00
C SER A 103 -4.60 -30.95 -6.84
N ALA A 104 -5.61 -30.33 -6.22
CA ALA A 104 -6.21 -29.11 -6.73
C ALA A 104 -5.20 -27.96 -6.63
N GLN A 105 -5.00 -27.23 -7.73
CA GLN A 105 -3.94 -26.23 -7.85
C GLN A 105 -4.40 -25.00 -8.63
N CYS A 106 -3.81 -23.86 -8.31
CA CYS A 106 -3.94 -22.62 -9.07
C CYS A 106 -2.57 -22.06 -9.47
N ARG A 107 -2.53 -21.28 -10.55
CA ARG A 107 -1.35 -20.48 -10.92
C ARG A 107 -1.75 -19.17 -11.60
N ASN A 108 -0.84 -18.21 -11.54
CA ASN A 108 -0.94 -16.96 -12.28
C ASN A 108 -0.54 -17.20 -13.74
N LEU A 109 -1.33 -16.66 -14.65
CA LEU A 109 -1.02 -16.55 -16.06
C LEU A 109 -0.73 -15.09 -16.42
N VAL A 110 -0.21 -14.88 -17.63
CA VAL A 110 -0.02 -13.54 -18.20
C VAL A 110 -1.36 -12.80 -18.29
N GLY A 111 -1.37 -11.53 -17.91
CA GLY A 111 -2.56 -10.67 -18.00
C GLY A 111 -3.52 -10.76 -16.82
N SER A 112 -3.03 -11.09 -15.61
CA SER A 112 -3.83 -11.17 -14.38
C SER A 112 -4.94 -12.22 -14.45
N LEU A 113 -4.70 -13.28 -15.22
CA LEU A 113 -5.55 -14.47 -15.28
C LEU A 113 -5.06 -15.53 -14.29
N ILE A 114 -5.99 -16.26 -13.70
CA ILE A 114 -5.76 -17.40 -12.82
C ILE A 114 -6.23 -18.65 -13.54
N GLU A 115 -5.34 -19.64 -13.65
CA GLU A 115 -5.72 -21.00 -14.05
C GLU A 115 -5.93 -21.86 -12.81
N VAL A 116 -7.04 -22.60 -12.78
CA VAL A 116 -7.35 -23.58 -11.74
C VAL A 116 -7.51 -24.94 -12.37
N ARG A 117 -6.84 -25.94 -11.78
CA ARG A 117 -6.96 -27.34 -12.18
C ARG A 117 -7.13 -28.27 -10.97
N GLY A 118 -7.58 -29.48 -11.23
CA GLY A 118 -7.64 -30.55 -10.24
C GLY A 118 -8.92 -31.35 -10.36
N THR A 119 -8.99 -32.40 -9.56
CA THR A 119 -10.23 -33.16 -9.39
C THR A 119 -10.35 -33.46 -7.91
N ILE A 120 -11.52 -33.18 -7.35
CA ILE A 120 -11.79 -33.31 -5.92
C ILE A 120 -12.99 -34.22 -5.69
N LYS A 121 -13.01 -34.91 -4.57
CA LYS A 121 -14.14 -35.74 -4.16
C LYS A 121 -14.50 -35.58 -2.70
N LYS A 122 -15.75 -35.92 -2.39
CA LYS A 122 -16.29 -36.14 -1.06
C LYS A 122 -16.81 -37.58 -0.97
N SER A 123 -16.71 -38.20 0.20
CA SER A 123 -17.20 -39.58 0.40
C SER A 123 -18.72 -39.68 0.55
N THR A 124 -19.42 -38.56 0.71
CA THR A 124 -20.86 -38.46 0.95
C THR A 124 -21.49 -37.42 0.03
N THR A 125 -22.83 -37.43 -0.01
CA THR A 125 -23.66 -36.45 -0.74
C THR A 125 -23.26 -35.01 -0.40
N VAL A 126 -23.13 -34.17 -1.43
CA VAL A 126 -22.77 -32.76 -1.28
C VAL A 126 -24.02 -31.93 -1.06
N VAL A 127 -23.94 -30.95 -0.16
CA VAL A 127 -25.04 -30.01 0.11
C VAL A 127 -24.85 -28.75 -0.76
N VAL A 128 -25.94 -28.17 -1.25
CA VAL A 128 -25.89 -26.89 -1.98
C VAL A 128 -25.33 -25.80 -1.05
N ASN A 129 -24.51 -24.91 -1.61
CA ASN A 129 -23.75 -23.85 -0.95
C ASN A 129 -22.62 -24.33 -0.04
N GLU A 130 -22.29 -25.63 -0.06
CA GLU A 130 -21.14 -26.16 0.65
C GLU A 130 -19.83 -25.62 0.05
N VAL A 131 -18.94 -25.12 0.91
CA VAL A 131 -17.58 -24.73 0.52
C VAL A 131 -16.76 -25.99 0.30
N VAL A 132 -16.20 -26.15 -0.90
CA VAL A 132 -15.42 -27.32 -1.29
C VAL A 132 -13.91 -27.04 -1.23
N ALA A 133 -13.52 -25.79 -1.46
CA ALA A 133 -12.14 -25.33 -1.47
C ALA A 133 -12.08 -23.82 -1.17
N THR A 134 -10.91 -23.30 -0.79
CA THR A 134 -10.68 -21.87 -0.60
C THR A 134 -9.44 -21.43 -1.38
N LEU A 135 -9.60 -20.48 -2.29
CA LEU A 135 -8.49 -19.91 -3.03
C LEU A 135 -7.55 -19.11 -2.11
N PRO A 136 -6.22 -19.27 -2.26
CA PRO A 136 -5.24 -18.44 -1.56
C PRO A 136 -5.41 -16.95 -1.89
N VAL A 137 -5.07 -16.06 -0.96
CA VAL A 137 -5.45 -14.63 -1.00
C VAL A 137 -5.13 -13.93 -2.32
N GLY A 138 -3.94 -14.13 -2.90
CA GLY A 138 -3.56 -13.50 -4.17
C GLY A 138 -4.15 -14.13 -5.45
N TYR A 139 -4.97 -15.17 -5.30
CA TYR A 139 -5.64 -15.87 -6.41
C TYR A 139 -7.15 -15.65 -6.39
N ARG A 140 -7.66 -14.73 -5.56
CA ARG A 140 -9.11 -14.50 -5.37
C ARG A 140 -9.64 -13.51 -6.39
N PRO A 141 -10.81 -13.75 -7.00
CA PRO A 141 -11.41 -12.79 -7.93
C PRO A 141 -11.90 -11.53 -7.21
N SER A 142 -11.99 -10.40 -7.93
CA SER A 142 -12.56 -9.13 -7.44
C SER A 142 -14.08 -9.23 -7.16
N ALA A 143 -14.76 -10.13 -7.85
CA ALA A 143 -16.21 -10.31 -7.79
C ALA A 143 -16.60 -11.79 -7.72
N THR A 144 -17.88 -12.05 -7.43
CA THR A 144 -18.40 -13.42 -7.44
C THR A 144 -18.45 -13.94 -8.87
N MET A 145 -17.95 -15.16 -9.07
CA MET A 145 -17.88 -15.82 -10.37
C MET A 145 -18.62 -17.15 -10.38
N TYR A 146 -19.10 -17.56 -11.55
CA TYR A 146 -19.84 -18.80 -11.75
C TYR A 146 -19.21 -19.65 -12.84
N PHE A 147 -19.04 -20.94 -12.56
CA PHE A 147 -18.44 -21.90 -13.49
C PHE A 147 -19.31 -23.13 -13.61
N ILE A 148 -19.37 -23.69 -14.82
CA ILE A 148 -19.88 -25.04 -15.04
C ILE A 148 -18.67 -25.96 -15.06
N THR A 149 -18.75 -27.07 -14.34
CA THR A 149 -17.69 -28.09 -14.33
C THR A 149 -18.25 -29.47 -14.55
N TRP A 150 -17.42 -30.34 -15.12
CA TRP A 150 -17.66 -31.77 -15.18
C TRP A 150 -17.66 -32.36 -13.77
N ALA A 151 -18.52 -33.34 -13.57
CA ALA A 151 -18.76 -33.96 -12.29
C ALA A 151 -19.12 -35.44 -12.47
N SER A 152 -19.07 -36.22 -11.39
CA SER A 152 -19.26 -37.68 -11.42
C SER A 152 -20.51 -38.16 -12.18
N ASN A 153 -21.61 -37.38 -12.16
CA ASN A 153 -22.86 -37.69 -12.85
C ASN A 153 -23.31 -36.57 -13.81
N GLY A 154 -22.37 -35.97 -14.55
CA GLY A 154 -22.66 -34.96 -15.58
C GLY A 154 -21.98 -33.63 -15.28
N TYR A 155 -22.78 -32.59 -15.02
CA TYR A 155 -22.26 -31.24 -14.75
C TYR A 155 -22.73 -30.71 -13.39
N SER A 156 -21.88 -29.89 -12.79
CA SER A 156 -22.14 -29.13 -11.57
C SER A 156 -21.89 -27.65 -11.82
N ARG A 157 -22.44 -26.78 -10.96
CA ARG A 157 -22.10 -25.35 -10.96
C ARG A 157 -21.34 -25.00 -9.69
N LEU A 158 -20.24 -24.30 -9.90
CA LEU A 158 -19.44 -23.71 -8.85
C LEU A 158 -19.66 -22.21 -8.79
N GLN A 159 -19.69 -21.67 -7.58
CA GLN A 159 -19.57 -20.25 -7.32
C GLN A 159 -18.22 -19.99 -6.64
N ILE A 160 -17.51 -18.96 -7.06
CA ILE A 160 -16.31 -18.48 -6.38
C ILE A 160 -16.61 -17.08 -5.85
N ASP A 161 -16.65 -16.94 -4.54
CA ASP A 161 -16.84 -15.64 -3.90
C ASP A 161 -15.55 -14.82 -3.93
N SER A 162 -15.65 -13.48 -3.82
CA SER A 162 -14.47 -12.60 -3.77
C SER A 162 -13.57 -12.85 -2.55
N ASN A 163 -14.08 -13.52 -1.51
CA ASN A 163 -13.28 -13.99 -0.39
C ASN A 163 -12.49 -15.28 -0.68
N GLY A 164 -12.60 -15.83 -1.89
CA GLY A 164 -11.92 -17.05 -2.34
C GLY A 164 -12.68 -18.35 -2.08
N SER A 165 -13.84 -18.32 -1.42
CA SER A 165 -14.64 -19.53 -1.17
C SER A 165 -15.14 -20.11 -2.48
N VAL A 166 -14.79 -21.36 -2.77
CA VAL A 166 -15.33 -22.13 -3.89
C VAL A 166 -16.47 -22.98 -3.35
N LYS A 167 -17.69 -22.76 -3.85
CA LYS A 167 -18.92 -23.41 -3.38
C LYS A 167 -19.56 -24.23 -4.48
N LEU A 168 -20.08 -25.40 -4.13
CA LEU A 168 -21.01 -26.11 -5.01
C LEU A 168 -22.41 -25.50 -4.86
N ILE A 169 -22.94 -24.90 -5.91
CA ILE A 169 -24.25 -24.23 -5.86
C ILE A 169 -25.35 -25.00 -6.59
N SER A 170 -25.00 -26.01 -7.38
CA SER A 170 -25.97 -26.95 -7.94
C SER A 170 -25.30 -28.25 -8.41
N GLY A 171 -26.05 -29.35 -8.34
CA GLY A 171 -25.59 -30.70 -8.64
C GLY A 171 -25.50 -31.53 -7.36
N ASN A 172 -25.70 -32.84 -7.48
CA ASN A 172 -25.56 -33.79 -6.37
C ASN A 172 -24.41 -34.75 -6.66
N ASN A 173 -23.24 -34.18 -6.94
CA ASN A 173 -22.08 -34.92 -7.40
C ASN A 173 -21.03 -34.99 -6.31
N ILE A 174 -20.53 -36.20 -6.06
CA ILE A 174 -19.48 -36.45 -5.07
C ILE A 174 -18.08 -36.20 -5.62
N GLY A 175 -17.92 -36.18 -6.95
CA GLY A 175 -16.66 -35.84 -7.63
C GLY A 175 -16.85 -34.61 -8.50
N LEU A 176 -15.93 -33.65 -8.39
CA LEU A 176 -15.95 -32.39 -9.12
C LEU A 176 -14.61 -32.20 -9.83
N GLY A 177 -14.67 -31.82 -11.11
CA GLY A 177 -13.54 -31.27 -11.81
C GLY A 177 -13.31 -29.81 -11.42
N LEU A 178 -12.06 -29.42 -11.39
CA LEU A 178 -11.63 -28.03 -11.40
C LEU A 178 -10.80 -27.89 -12.69
N ASN A 179 -11.28 -27.12 -13.65
CA ASN A 179 -10.57 -26.81 -14.89
C ASN A 179 -11.19 -25.57 -15.51
N PHE A 180 -10.74 -24.41 -15.05
CA PHE A 180 -11.27 -23.12 -15.49
C PHE A 180 -10.21 -22.04 -15.33
N ILE A 181 -10.39 -20.96 -16.09
CA ILE A 181 -9.56 -19.76 -16.04
C ILE A 181 -10.46 -18.57 -15.73
N PHE A 182 -9.96 -17.63 -14.92
CA PHE A 182 -10.65 -16.38 -14.63
C PHE A 182 -9.71 -15.20 -14.44
N GLY A 183 -10.21 -13.98 -14.56
CA GLY A 183 -9.46 -12.76 -14.30
C GLY A 183 -9.58 -12.29 -12.85
N LEU A 184 -8.55 -11.60 -12.37
CA LEU A 184 -8.57 -10.96 -11.04
C LEU A 184 -9.33 -9.62 -11.02
N ASN A 185 -9.62 -9.02 -12.19
CA ASN A 185 -10.19 -7.67 -12.32
C ASN A 185 -11.64 -7.71 -12.81
#